data_AF-A0A843IXI7-F1
#
_entry.id   AF-A0A843IXI7-F1
#
_cell.length_a   1.000
_cell.length_b   1.000
_cell.length_c   1.000
_cell.angle_alpha   90.00
_cell.angle_beta   90.00
_cell.angle_gamma   90.00
#
_symmetry.space_group_name_H-M   'P 1'
#
loop_
_entity.id
_entity.type
_entity.pdbx_description
1 polymer ?
#
loop_
_entity_poly.entity_id
_entity_poly.type
_entity_poly.pdbx_seq_one_letter_code
_entity_poly.pdbx_strand_id
1 'polypeptide(L)'
;MGNVSNSIIGFGLISTVLISPISEELLFRGVFLNRLKFVVPPLFAILISSLLFASLHSYGNIISAFIFALCMAILYVKTDNILVPIFAHFLNNLIAEIVVFVDCNNVLFNNGSVIMCVSVLAVISFIVVSHSIIKELNSIK
;
A
#
# COMPACT_ATOMS: atom_id res chain seq x y z
N MET A 1 2.04 -20.70 28.51
CA MET A 1 1.22 -19.69 27.80
C MET A 1 2.07 -18.63 27.09
N GLY A 2 3.16 -18.11 27.67
CA GLY A 2 3.99 -17.05 27.03
C GLY A 2 4.74 -17.41 25.73
N ASN A 3 5.16 -18.67 25.54
CA ASN A 3 5.82 -19.07 24.28
C ASN A 3 4.86 -19.15 23.09
N VAL A 4 3.60 -19.54 23.35
CA VAL A 4 2.57 -19.67 22.31
C VAL A 4 2.09 -18.29 21.84
N SER A 5 1.92 -17.33 22.76
CA SER A 5 1.59 -15.95 22.41
C SER A 5 2.68 -15.29 21.56
N ASN A 6 3.95 -15.49 21.92
CA ASN A 6 5.07 -14.93 21.17
C ASN A 6 5.20 -15.54 19.78
N SER A 7 4.95 -16.85 19.63
CA SER A 7 4.94 -17.50 18.31
C SER A 7 3.78 -17.03 17.43
N ILE A 8 2.59 -16.76 18.01
CA ILE A 8 1.43 -16.26 17.27
C ILE A 8 1.68 -14.83 16.77
N ILE A 9 2.25 -13.97 17.61
CA ILE A 9 2.62 -12.59 17.24
C ILE A 9 3.69 -12.60 16.14
N GLY A 10 4.73 -13.43 16.28
CA GLY A 10 5.78 -13.56 15.27
C GLY A 10 5.24 -14.04 13.93
N PHE A 11 4.33 -15.02 13.93
CA PHE A 11 3.68 -15.49 12.71
C PHE A 11 2.80 -14.42 12.05
N GLY A 12 2.03 -13.67 12.86
CA GLY A 12 1.22 -12.55 12.38
C GLY A 12 2.05 -11.49 11.65
N LEU A 13 3.18 -11.09 12.23
CA LEU A 13 4.10 -10.12 11.63
C LEU A 13 4.67 -10.59 10.29
N ILE A 14 5.14 -11.85 10.22
CA ILE A 14 5.64 -12.43 8.97
C ILE A 14 4.53 -12.45 7.91
N SER A 15 3.31 -12.81 8.31
CA SER A 15 2.17 -12.83 7.39
C SER A 15 1.88 -11.43 6.83
N THR A 16 1.74 -10.42 7.67
CA THR A 16 1.40 -9.04 7.26
C THR A 16 2.50 -8.37 6.46
N VAL A 17 3.77 -8.60 6.83
CA VAL A 17 4.91 -7.89 6.24
C VAL A 17 5.41 -8.58 4.97
N LEU A 18 5.39 -9.92 4.90
CA LEU A 18 5.95 -10.66 3.76
C LEU A 18 4.88 -11.35 2.93
N ILE A 19 4.04 -12.18 3.55
CA ILE A 19 3.14 -13.07 2.81
C ILE A 19 2.02 -12.27 2.11
N SER A 20 1.42 -11.30 2.80
CA SER A 20 0.36 -10.45 2.25
C SER A 20 0.86 -9.65 1.04
N PRO A 21 1.96 -8.87 1.13
CA PRO A 21 2.44 -8.08 0.00
C PRO A 21 2.77 -8.94 -1.23
N ILE A 22 3.42 -10.09 -1.04
CA ILE A 22 3.71 -11.00 -2.15
C ILE A 22 2.41 -11.50 -2.80
N SER A 23 1.48 -12.00 -1.99
CA SER A 23 0.23 -12.61 -2.49
C SER A 23 -0.66 -11.58 -3.18
N GLU A 24 -0.81 -10.41 -2.58
CA GLU A 24 -1.64 -9.33 -3.09
C GLU A 24 -1.06 -8.76 -4.40
N GLU A 25 0.25 -8.48 -4.46
CA GLU A 25 0.84 -7.96 -5.71
C GLU A 25 0.79 -9.00 -6.84
N LEU A 26 1.04 -10.28 -6.56
CA LEU A 26 0.91 -11.34 -7.57
C LEU A 26 -0.52 -11.43 -8.10
N LEU A 27 -1.52 -11.33 -7.23
CA LEU A 27 -2.93 -11.39 -7.63
C LEU A 27 -3.34 -10.12 -8.41
N PHE A 28 -3.11 -8.94 -7.85
CA PHE A 28 -3.62 -7.69 -8.42
C PHE A 28 -2.79 -7.21 -9.62
N ARG A 29 -1.47 -7.30 -9.57
CA ARG A 29 -0.58 -6.80 -10.64
C ARG A 29 -0.25 -7.91 -11.62
N GLY A 30 0.12 -9.08 -11.09
CA GLY A 30 0.47 -10.26 -11.89
C GLY A 30 -0.72 -10.82 -12.69
N VAL A 31 -1.92 -10.88 -12.09
CA VAL A 31 -3.11 -11.47 -12.74
C VAL A 31 -4.12 -10.40 -13.18
N PHE A 32 -4.75 -9.68 -12.26
CA PHE A 32 -5.89 -8.80 -12.59
C PHE A 32 -5.51 -7.66 -13.55
N LEU A 33 -4.49 -6.87 -13.21
CA LEU A 33 -4.04 -5.75 -14.04
C LEU A 33 -3.58 -6.22 -15.42
N ASN A 34 -2.76 -7.27 -15.48
CA ASN A 34 -2.32 -7.82 -16.77
C ASN A 34 -3.47 -8.34 -17.61
N ARG A 35 -4.47 -9.00 -17.02
CA ARG A 35 -5.65 -9.45 -17.75
C ARG A 35 -6.51 -8.28 -18.22
N LEU A 36 -6.70 -7.26 -17.40
CA LEU A 36 -7.48 -6.07 -17.74
C LEU A 36 -6.84 -5.27 -18.88
N LYS A 37 -5.51 -5.19 -18.97
CA LYS A 37 -4.80 -4.53 -20.08
C LYS A 37 -5.15 -5.09 -21.47
N PHE A 38 -5.65 -6.32 -21.57
CA PHE A 38 -6.11 -6.91 -22.84
C PHE A 38 -7.54 -6.52 -23.22
N VAL A 39 -8.33 -6.01 -22.27
CA VAL A 39 -9.77 -5.76 -22.44
C VAL A 39 -10.10 -4.27 -22.45
N VAL A 40 -9.34 -3.46 -21.70
CA VAL A 40 -9.56 -2.02 -21.56
C VAL A 40 -8.23 -1.26 -21.73
N PRO A 41 -8.28 0.06 -22.05
CA PRO A 41 -7.06 0.86 -22.16
C PRO A 41 -6.23 0.83 -20.86
N PRO A 42 -4.89 0.97 -20.93
CA PRO A 42 -4.00 0.81 -19.79
C PRO A 42 -4.38 1.67 -18.57
N LEU A 43 -4.82 2.91 -18.81
CA LEU A 43 -5.29 3.81 -17.76
C LEU A 43 -6.48 3.22 -16.98
N PHE A 44 -7.48 2.69 -17.69
CA PHE A 44 -8.65 2.07 -17.05
C PHE A 44 -8.28 0.76 -16.34
N ALA A 45 -7.35 -0.02 -16.89
CA ALA A 45 -6.87 -1.23 -16.22
C ALA A 45 -6.22 -0.91 -14.86
N ILE A 46 -5.42 0.16 -14.79
CA ILE A 46 -4.80 0.65 -13.54
C ILE A 46 -5.89 1.09 -12.54
N LEU A 47 -6.84 1.91 -12.99
CA LEU A 47 -7.91 2.41 -12.12
C LEU A 47 -8.79 1.28 -11.57
N ILE A 48 -9.24 0.37 -12.43
CA ILE A 48 -10.13 -0.74 -12.05
C ILE A 48 -9.42 -1.71 -11.12
N SER A 49 -8.19 -2.13 -11.44
CA SER A 49 -7.42 -3.02 -10.55
C SER A 49 -7.14 -2.38 -9.18
N SER A 50 -6.91 -1.08 -9.13
CA SER A 50 -6.69 -0.34 -7.88
C SER A 50 -7.98 -0.21 -7.06
N LEU A 51 -9.14 -0.01 -7.71
CA LEU A 51 -10.44 -0.02 -7.04
C LEU A 51 -10.76 -1.41 -6.45
N LEU A 52 -10.48 -2.48 -7.19
CA LEU A 52 -10.68 -3.86 -6.70
C LEU A 52 -9.77 -4.18 -5.51
N PHE A 53 -8.53 -3.68 -5.49
CA PHE A 53 -7.64 -3.82 -4.35
C PHE A 53 -8.21 -3.10 -3.12
N ALA A 54 -8.64 -1.85 -3.30
CA ALA A 54 -9.16 -1.01 -2.23
C ALA A 54 -10.47 -1.55 -1.63
N SER A 55 -11.31 -2.20 -2.44
CA SER A 55 -12.61 -2.72 -1.96
C SER A 55 -12.47 -3.90 -1.00
N LEU A 56 -11.32 -4.58 -0.96
CA LEU A 56 -11.04 -5.64 0.00
C LEU A 56 -10.50 -5.11 1.34
N HIS A 57 -10.26 -3.80 1.45
CA HIS A 57 -9.76 -3.18 2.67
C HIS A 57 -10.89 -2.70 3.58
N SER A 58 -10.59 -2.51 4.86
CA SER A 58 -11.55 -2.00 5.84
C SER A 58 -12.08 -0.62 5.46
N TYR A 59 -13.34 -0.32 5.82
CA TYR A 59 -14.04 0.90 5.40
C TYR A 59 -13.25 2.20 5.67
N GLY A 60 -12.55 2.27 6.82
CA GLY A 60 -11.72 3.44 7.17
C GLY A 60 -10.45 3.61 6.32
N ASN A 61 -10.03 2.56 5.59
CA ASN A 61 -8.76 2.51 4.87
C ASN A 61 -8.93 2.42 3.34
N ILE A 62 -10.17 2.46 2.82
CA ILE A 62 -10.42 2.31 1.37
C ILE A 62 -9.68 3.39 0.56
N ILE A 63 -9.70 4.65 1.01
CA ILE A 63 -9.08 5.76 0.27
C ILE A 63 -7.55 5.60 0.24
N SER A 64 -6.93 5.31 1.38
CA SER A 64 -5.48 5.10 1.45
C SER A 64 -5.06 3.85 0.68
N ALA A 65 -5.82 2.75 0.76
CA ALA A 65 -5.60 1.54 -0.01
C ALA A 65 -5.72 1.78 -1.52
N PHE A 66 -6.67 2.60 -1.96
CA PHE A 66 -6.81 2.96 -3.38
C PHE A 66 -5.61 3.75 -3.89
N ILE A 67 -5.17 4.79 -3.16
CA ILE A 67 -4.00 5.60 -3.55
C ILE A 67 -2.74 4.72 -3.56
N PHE A 68 -2.55 3.90 -2.53
CA PHE A 68 -1.46 2.95 -2.47
C PHE A 68 -1.48 1.99 -3.67
N ALA A 69 -2.67 1.47 -3.99
CA ALA A 69 -2.83 0.54 -5.09
C ALA A 69 -2.53 1.17 -6.46
N LEU A 70 -2.90 2.44 -6.66
CA LEU A 70 -2.52 3.21 -7.85
C LEU A 70 -1.00 3.31 -7.97
N CYS A 71 -0.31 3.65 -6.88
CA CYS A 71 1.16 3.73 -6.88
C CYS A 71 1.79 2.40 -7.28
N MET A 72 1.36 1.28 -6.70
CA MET A 72 1.90 -0.05 -7.01
C MET A 72 1.60 -0.47 -8.46
N ALA A 73 0.40 -0.17 -8.97
CA ALA A 73 0.04 -0.44 -10.35
C ALA A 73 0.89 0.38 -11.35
N ILE A 74 1.13 1.66 -11.06
CA ILE A 74 2.01 2.53 -11.86
C ILE A 74 3.45 2.01 -11.83
N LEU A 75 3.98 1.70 -10.65
CA LEU A 75 5.33 1.13 -10.50
C LEU A 75 5.49 -0.14 -11.33
N TYR A 76 4.51 -1.04 -11.27
CA TYR A 76 4.53 -2.28 -12.05
C TYR A 76 4.53 -2.00 -13.56
N VAL A 77 3.63 -1.13 -14.04
CA VAL A 77 3.53 -0.80 -15.47
C VAL A 77 4.79 -0.13 -15.99
N LYS A 78 5.44 0.70 -15.18
CA LYS A 78 6.63 1.46 -15.56
C LYS A 78 7.91 0.64 -15.54
N THR A 79 8.01 -0.28 -14.59
CA THR A 79 9.22 -1.10 -14.42
C THR A 79 9.14 -2.44 -15.11
N ASP A 80 7.93 -2.86 -15.50
CA ASP A 80 7.62 -4.21 -16.02
C ASP A 80 8.18 -5.33 -15.15
N ASN A 81 8.28 -5.07 -13.84
CA ASN A 81 8.93 -5.96 -12.89
C ASN A 81 8.05 -6.09 -11.64
N ILE A 82 7.56 -7.30 -11.38
CA ILE A 82 6.68 -7.59 -10.24
C ILE A 82 7.40 -7.49 -8.89
N LEU A 83 8.72 -7.61 -8.86
CA LEU A 83 9.50 -7.50 -7.62
C LEU A 83 9.54 -6.06 -7.09
N VAL A 84 9.42 -5.07 -7.96
CA VAL A 84 9.41 -3.65 -7.57
C VAL A 84 8.20 -3.29 -6.69
N PRO A 85 6.94 -3.52 -7.11
CA PRO A 85 5.78 -3.27 -6.25
C PRO A 85 5.75 -4.21 -5.03
N ILE A 86 6.19 -5.47 -5.16
CA ILE A 86 6.30 -6.39 -4.00
C ILE A 86 7.22 -5.80 -2.93
N PHE A 87 8.41 -5.34 -3.32
CA PHE A 87 9.36 -4.77 -2.38
C PHE A 87 8.87 -3.45 -1.77
N ALA A 88 8.26 -2.59 -2.58
CA ALA A 88 7.67 -1.34 -2.08
C ALA A 88 6.52 -1.60 -1.09
N HIS A 89 5.67 -2.59 -1.35
CA HIS A 89 4.58 -2.99 -0.45
C HIS A 89 5.11 -3.64 0.83
N PHE A 90 6.09 -4.54 0.72
CA PHE A 90 6.82 -5.05 1.88
C PHE A 90 7.36 -3.92 2.77
N LEU A 91 8.04 -2.92 2.19
CA LEU A 91 8.57 -1.79 2.94
C LEU A 91 7.47 -0.96 3.59
N ASN A 92 6.36 -0.73 2.89
CA ASN A 92 5.21 -0.02 3.45
C ASN A 92 4.67 -0.72 4.70
N ASN A 93 4.45 -2.03 4.62
CA ASN A 93 3.93 -2.80 5.75
C ASN A 93 4.96 -2.92 6.88
N LEU A 94 6.24 -3.08 6.57
CA LEU A 94 7.30 -3.09 7.56
C LEU A 94 7.37 -1.77 8.34
N ILE A 95 7.31 -0.62 7.63
CA ILE A 95 7.32 0.69 8.28
C ILE A 95 6.07 0.88 9.14
N ALA A 96 4.90 0.47 8.65
CA ALA A 96 3.65 0.55 9.41
C ALA A 96 3.73 -0.26 10.72
N GLU A 97 4.23 -1.50 10.66
CA GLU A 97 4.42 -2.34 11.84
C GLU A 97 5.46 -1.77 12.81
N ILE A 98 6.56 -1.19 12.30
CA ILE A 98 7.55 -0.50 13.15
C ILE A 98 6.92 0.69 13.86
N VAL A 99 6.12 1.50 13.18
CA VAL A 99 5.44 2.66 13.79
C VAL A 99 4.52 2.21 14.92
N VAL A 100 3.71 1.17 14.69
CA VAL A 100 2.82 0.59 15.71
C VAL A 100 3.62 0.04 16.89
N PHE A 101 4.72 -0.67 16.63
CA PHE A 101 5.57 -1.23 17.67
C PHE A 101 6.28 -0.17 18.52
N VAL A 102 6.74 0.92 17.91
CA VAL A 102 7.43 2.03 18.58
C VAL A 102 6.46 2.92 19.34
N ASP A 103 5.18 2.99 18.96
CA ASP A 103 4.15 3.74 19.68
C ASP A 103 3.66 3.07 20.97
N CYS A 104 4.53 2.37 21.69
CA CYS A 104 4.20 1.64 22.92
C CYS A 104 3.65 2.53 24.05
N ASN A 105 3.94 3.85 23.99
CA ASN A 105 3.46 4.84 24.95
C ASN A 105 2.21 5.61 24.44
N ASN A 106 1.64 5.24 23.30
CA ASN A 106 0.55 5.95 22.61
C ASN A 106 0.85 7.45 22.39
N VAL A 107 2.11 7.83 22.23
CA VAL A 107 2.52 9.22 22.09
C VAL A 107 2.18 9.73 20.69
N LEU A 108 2.32 8.90 19.65
CA LEU A 108 2.11 9.29 18.26
C LEU A 108 0.65 9.67 18.00
N PHE A 109 -0.31 8.91 18.55
CA PHE A 109 -1.74 9.13 18.28
C PHE A 109 -2.52 9.82 19.41
N ASN A 110 -1.88 10.15 20.55
CA ASN A 110 -2.55 10.83 21.67
C ASN A 110 -1.96 12.22 21.98
N ASN A 111 -0.72 12.51 21.57
CA ASN A 111 -0.12 13.83 21.78
C ASN A 111 -0.57 14.82 20.69
N GLY A 112 -1.33 15.85 21.07
CA GLY A 112 -1.90 16.82 20.13
C GLY A 112 -0.87 17.51 19.22
N SER A 113 0.32 17.82 19.74
CA SER A 113 1.40 18.43 18.94
C SER A 113 1.94 17.46 17.90
N VAL A 114 2.12 16.18 18.28
CA VAL A 114 2.60 15.14 17.36
C VAL A 114 1.56 14.86 16.27
N ILE A 115 0.29 14.75 16.63
CA ILE A 115 -0.81 14.57 15.67
C ILE A 115 -0.85 15.74 14.68
N MET A 116 -0.72 16.98 15.16
CA MET A 116 -0.65 18.16 14.31
C MET A 116 0.55 18.09 13.34
N CYS A 117 1.74 17.72 13.80
CA CYS A 117 2.89 17.54 12.92
C CYS A 117 2.68 16.43 11.87
N VAL A 118 2.20 15.25 12.28
CA VAL A 118 1.98 14.10 11.38
C VAL A 118 0.89 14.40 10.35
N SER A 119 -0.18 15.09 10.74
CA SER A 119 -1.24 15.51 9.81
C SER A 119 -0.76 16.53 8.78
N VAL A 120 0.07 17.50 9.16
CA VAL A 120 0.71 18.43 8.21
C VAL A 120 1.59 17.68 7.22
N LEU A 121 2.41 16.74 7.70
CA LEU A 121 3.24 15.89 6.85
C LEU A 121 2.38 15.05 5.89
N ALA A 122 1.28 14.46 6.38
CA ALA A 122 0.37 13.67 5.57
C ALA A 122 -0.27 14.50 4.43
N VAL A 123 -0.65 15.75 4.69
CA VAL A 123 -1.19 16.67 3.67
C VAL A 123 -0.13 16.99 2.62
N ILE A 124 1.10 17.29 3.03
CA ILE A 124 2.21 17.56 2.10
C ILE A 124 2.48 16.32 1.24
N SER A 125 2.59 15.14 1.86
CA SER A 125 2.77 13.87 1.15
C SER A 125 1.64 13.61 0.16
N PHE A 126 0.38 13.86 0.54
CA PHE A 126 -0.76 13.69 -0.35
C PHE A 126 -0.66 14.57 -1.60
N ILE A 127 -0.27 15.83 -1.46
CA ILE A 127 -0.11 16.77 -2.59
C ILE A 127 1.00 16.27 -3.53
N VAL A 128 2.17 15.92 -2.96
CA VAL A 128 3.32 15.45 -3.74
C VAL A 128 3.00 14.16 -4.49
N VAL A 129 2.38 13.20 -3.80
CA VAL A 129 1.98 11.92 -4.38
C VAL A 129 0.93 12.12 -5.46
N SER A 130 -0.08 12.95 -5.22
CA SER A 130 -1.12 13.24 -6.22
C SER A 130 -0.53 13.86 -7.48
N HIS A 131 0.38 14.83 -7.32
CA HIS A 131 1.09 15.43 -8.45
C HIS A 131 1.91 14.38 -9.23
N SER A 132 2.64 13.51 -8.51
CA SER A 132 3.43 12.44 -9.14
C SER A 132 2.55 11.43 -9.87
N ILE A 133 1.43 11.00 -9.26
CA ILE A 133 0.48 10.07 -9.87
C ILE A 133 -0.08 10.67 -11.16
N ILE A 134 -0.54 11.92 -11.15
CA ILE A 134 -1.09 12.59 -12.35
C ILE A 134 -0.04 12.64 -13.47
N LYS A 135 1.19 13.02 -13.13
CA LYS A 135 2.30 13.07 -14.10
C LYS A 135 2.56 11.69 -14.72
N GLU A 136 2.62 10.64 -13.90
CA GLU A 136 2.88 9.28 -14.38
C GLU A 136 1.70 8.74 -15.20
N LEU A 137 0.46 8.93 -14.76
CA LEU A 137 -0.72 8.49 -15.51
C LEU A 137 -0.80 9.16 -16.90
N ASN A 138 -0.50 10.45 -17.00
CA ASN A 138 -0.48 11.17 -18.28
C ASN A 138 0.61 10.68 -19.25
N SER A 139 1.65 10.02 -18.74
CA SER A 139 2.73 9.48 -19.56
C SER A 139 2.45 8.05 -20.06
N ILE A 140 1.44 7.39 -19.50
CA ILE A 140 1.00 6.05 -19.91
C ILE A 140 0.03 6.25 -21.08
N LYS A 141 0.42 5.78 -22.27
CA LYS A 141 -0.40 5.83 -23.49
C LYS A 141 -1.45 4.73 -23.52
#